data_AF-A0A6L8KQU8-F1
#
_entry.id   AF-A0A6L8KQU8-F1
#
_cell.length_a   1.000
_cell.length_b   1.000
_cell.length_c   1.000
_cell.angle_alpha   90.00
_cell.angle_beta   90.00
_cell.angle_gamma   90.00
#
_symmetry.space_group_name_H-M   'P 1'
#
loop_
_entity.id
_entity.type
_entity.pdbx_description
1 polymer ?
#
loop_
_entity_poly.entity_id
_entity_poly.type
_entity_poly.pdbx_seq_one_letter_code
_entity_poly.pdbx_strand_id
1 'polypeptide(L)'
;MRALIATGLIVAAATARAGDHRADIDYYMHHYDGADIALSRFQCGEPGAMLTRADRSAWLICYGRFAANYQAALPVGRNIPAEVADAMNEAELAAAQQLMNQVFVQIAQEARQQADLVLLAQGEWLSARSASGLLPDLPVQTHRLPDRP
;
A
#
# COMPACT_ATOMS: atom_id res chain seq x y z
N MET A 1 24.88 -33.89 -25.34
CA MET A 1 23.81 -32.91 -25.65
C MET A 1 22.90 -32.75 -24.44
N ARG A 2 23.05 -31.67 -23.68
CA ARG A 2 22.10 -31.22 -22.66
C ARG A 2 22.01 -29.70 -22.75
N ALA A 3 20.79 -29.22 -22.94
CA ALA A 3 20.46 -27.88 -23.39
C ALA A 3 20.63 -26.83 -22.28
N LEU A 4 20.97 -25.64 -22.75
CA LEU A 4 21.10 -24.37 -22.04
C LEU A 4 19.75 -23.94 -21.44
N ILE A 5 19.75 -23.46 -20.19
CA ILE A 5 18.70 -22.57 -19.69
C ILE A 5 19.38 -21.24 -19.36
N ALA A 6 19.34 -20.34 -20.33
CA ALA A 6 19.67 -18.94 -20.13
C ALA A 6 18.43 -18.27 -19.51
N THR A 7 18.43 -18.11 -18.19
CA THR A 7 17.42 -17.30 -17.49
C THR A 7 17.76 -15.84 -17.75
N GLY A 8 17.12 -15.27 -18.77
CA GLY A 8 17.21 -13.85 -19.08
C GLY A 8 16.59 -13.03 -17.95
N LEU A 9 17.42 -12.30 -17.20
CA LEU A 9 16.96 -11.10 -16.50
C LEU A 9 16.60 -10.07 -17.57
N ILE A 10 15.30 -9.87 -17.80
CA ILE A 10 14.85 -8.67 -18.50
C ILE A 10 14.85 -7.55 -17.45
N VAL A 11 15.98 -6.87 -17.34
CA VAL A 11 16.02 -5.52 -16.77
C VAL A 11 15.24 -4.66 -17.76
N ALA A 12 14.03 -4.24 -17.39
CA ALA A 12 13.30 -3.21 -18.11
C ALA A 12 14.04 -1.88 -17.95
N ALA A 13 15.08 -1.69 -18.76
CA ALA A 13 15.70 -0.40 -18.96
C ALA A 13 14.65 0.50 -19.61
N ALA A 14 14.24 1.55 -18.90
CA ALA A 14 13.45 2.64 -19.46
C ALA A 14 14.27 3.28 -20.59
N THR A 15 14.08 2.82 -21.82
CA THR A 15 14.62 3.47 -23.00
C THR A 15 13.82 4.75 -23.19
N ALA A 16 14.44 5.90 -22.96
CA ALA A 16 13.94 7.17 -23.45
C ALA A 16 13.79 7.06 -24.98
N ARG A 17 12.56 6.85 -25.45
CA ARG A 17 12.21 6.94 -26.85
C ARG A 17 11.89 8.40 -27.11
N ALA A 18 12.75 9.10 -27.84
CA ALA A 18 12.34 10.34 -28.51
C ALA A 18 11.28 9.94 -29.55
N GLY A 19 10.00 10.08 -29.21
CA GLY A 19 8.93 9.50 -30.01
C GLY A 19 7.56 9.75 -29.42
N ASP A 20 6.62 10.02 -30.32
CA ASP A 20 5.17 9.95 -30.16
C ASP A 20 4.64 9.69 -28.73
N HIS A 21 4.38 10.78 -27.99
CA HIS A 21 3.86 10.74 -26.62
C HIS A 21 2.35 10.43 -26.54
N ARG A 22 1.66 10.12 -27.66
CA ARG A 22 0.20 9.92 -27.66
C ARG A 22 -0.27 8.87 -26.66
N ALA A 23 0.47 7.77 -26.50
CA ALA A 23 0.12 6.72 -25.54
C ALA A 23 0.28 7.18 -24.08
N ASP A 24 1.33 7.95 -23.79
CA ASP A 24 1.56 8.49 -22.44
C ASP A 24 0.51 9.56 -22.11
N ILE A 25 0.20 10.44 -23.07
CA ILE A 25 -0.85 11.46 -22.95
C ILE A 25 -2.20 10.79 -22.67
N ASP A 26 -2.56 9.76 -23.45
CA ASP A 26 -3.79 8.99 -23.25
C ASP A 26 -3.83 8.34 -21.86
N TYR A 27 -2.71 7.77 -21.40
CA TYR A 27 -2.62 7.24 -20.05
C TYR A 27 -2.94 8.31 -18.99
N TYR A 28 -2.28 9.46 -19.02
CA TYR A 28 -2.50 10.50 -18.02
C TYR A 28 -3.90 11.12 -18.09
N MET A 29 -4.51 11.19 -19.27
CA MET A 29 -5.86 11.75 -19.43
C MET A 29 -6.98 10.79 -19.03
N HIS A 30 -6.80 9.48 -19.26
CA HIS A 30 -7.93 8.53 -19.19
C HIS A 30 -7.66 7.29 -18.33
N HIS A 31 -6.41 6.93 -18.07
CA HIS A 31 -6.05 5.64 -17.48
C HIS A 31 -5.14 5.73 -16.26
N TYR A 32 -4.76 6.93 -15.83
CA TYR A 32 -3.95 7.12 -14.63
C TYR A 32 -4.61 6.46 -13.43
N ASP A 33 -3.90 5.52 -12.81
CA ASP A 33 -4.38 4.67 -11.72
C ASP A 33 -3.70 4.98 -10.39
N GLY A 34 -2.65 5.81 -10.40
CA GLY A 34 -1.89 6.22 -9.23
C GLY A 34 -1.10 5.09 -8.58
N ALA A 35 -0.80 4.00 -9.30
CA ALA A 35 0.01 2.89 -8.79
C ALA A 35 1.41 3.35 -8.31
N ASP A 36 1.89 4.47 -8.85
CA ASP A 36 3.16 5.08 -8.49
C ASP A 36 3.14 5.73 -7.10
N ILE A 37 1.98 6.20 -6.63
CA ILE A 37 1.79 6.88 -5.34
C ILE A 37 1.01 6.05 -4.31
N ALA A 38 0.43 4.91 -4.71
CA ALA A 38 -0.39 4.08 -3.84
C ALA A 38 0.39 3.46 -2.66
N LEU A 39 -0.28 3.26 -1.53
CA LEU A 39 0.29 2.59 -0.35
C LEU A 39 0.73 1.15 -0.66
N SER A 40 0.00 0.45 -1.53
CA SER A 40 0.29 -0.94 -1.94
C SER A 40 1.69 -1.12 -2.51
N ARG A 41 2.24 -0.09 -3.18
CA ARG A 41 3.61 -0.06 -3.70
C ARG A 41 4.68 -0.26 -2.61
N PHE A 42 4.39 0.16 -1.38
CA PHE A 42 5.34 0.10 -0.26
C PHE A 42 5.30 -1.22 0.49
N GLN A 43 4.32 -2.08 0.21
CA GLN A 43 4.18 -3.43 0.77
C GLN A 43 4.27 -3.44 2.31
N CYS A 44 3.52 -2.54 2.97
CA CYS A 44 3.58 -2.38 4.43
C CYS A 44 3.04 -3.57 5.24
N GLY A 45 2.44 -4.55 4.56
CA GLY A 45 1.78 -5.70 5.18
C GLY A 45 0.32 -5.41 5.53
N GLU A 46 -0.43 -6.49 5.67
CA GLU A 46 -1.87 -6.45 5.95
C GLU A 46 -2.15 -5.90 7.36
N PRO A 47 -3.04 -4.90 7.52
CA PRO A 47 -3.34 -4.30 8.83
C PRO A 47 -3.73 -5.31 9.92
N GLY A 48 -4.53 -6.32 9.58
CA GLY A 48 -4.99 -7.35 10.53
C GLY A 48 -3.88 -8.25 11.08
N ALA A 49 -2.69 -8.27 10.45
CA ALA A 49 -1.54 -9.02 10.93
C ALA A 49 -0.71 -8.26 11.98
N MET A 50 -1.04 -6.98 12.27
CA MET A 50 -0.26 -6.09 13.14
C MET A 50 -0.58 -6.30 14.64
N LEU A 51 -0.39 -7.53 15.12
CA LEU A 51 -0.82 -7.96 16.46
C LEU A 51 0.10 -7.45 17.57
N THR A 52 1.41 -7.36 17.32
CA THR A 52 2.37 -6.91 18.32
C THR A 52 2.69 -5.42 18.21
N ARG A 53 3.27 -4.85 19.27
CA ARG A 53 3.80 -3.47 19.21
C ARG A 53 4.89 -3.34 18.14
N ALA A 54 5.74 -4.36 17.98
CA ALA A 54 6.82 -4.34 17.01
C ALA A 54 6.28 -4.30 15.57
N ASP A 55 5.27 -5.13 15.26
CA ASP A 55 4.63 -5.16 13.94
C ASP A 55 4.01 -3.80 13.60
N ARG A 56 3.26 -3.21 14.53
CA ARG A 56 2.67 -1.87 14.35
C ARG A 56 3.73 -0.79 14.15
N SER A 57 4.81 -0.82 14.93
CA SER A 57 5.92 0.13 14.75
C SER A 57 6.57 -0.01 13.38
N ALA A 58 6.78 -1.24 12.89
CA ALA A 58 7.31 -1.49 11.55
C ALA A 58 6.35 -1.00 10.45
N TRP A 59 5.05 -1.24 10.63
CA TRP A 59 4.02 -0.77 9.71
C TRP A 59 3.98 0.77 9.64
N LEU A 60 4.02 1.46 10.79
CA LEU A 60 4.03 2.94 10.83
C LEU A 60 5.26 3.55 10.15
N ILE A 61 6.44 2.92 10.32
CA ILE A 61 7.65 3.33 9.59
C ILE A 61 7.45 3.16 8.08
N CYS A 62 6.81 2.07 7.65
CA CYS A 62 6.48 1.86 6.25
C CYS A 62 5.49 2.89 5.71
N TYR A 63 4.40 3.13 6.44
CA TYR A 63 3.41 4.15 6.11
C TYR A 63 4.02 5.54 6.02
N GLY A 64 5.03 5.86 6.85
CA GLY A 64 5.80 7.09 6.76
C GLY A 64 6.54 7.25 5.42
N ARG A 65 7.06 6.16 4.83
CA ARG A 65 7.67 6.19 3.48
C ARG A 65 6.63 6.46 2.39
N PHE A 66 5.46 5.84 2.51
CA PHE A 66 4.31 6.14 1.64
C PHE A 66 3.95 7.63 1.73
N ALA A 67 3.79 8.16 2.94
CA ALA A 67 3.40 9.55 3.15
C ALA A 67 4.44 10.53 2.55
N ALA A 68 5.73 10.25 2.72
CA ALA A 68 6.80 11.03 2.11
C ALA A 68 6.75 11.00 0.57
N ASN A 69 6.50 9.83 -0.03
CA ASN A 69 6.36 9.71 -1.48
C ASN A 69 5.10 10.41 -1.99
N TYR A 70 3.96 10.23 -1.33
CA TYR A 70 2.71 10.89 -1.67
C TYR A 70 2.87 12.42 -1.60
N GLN A 71 3.52 12.94 -0.56
CA GLN A 71 3.81 14.36 -0.44
C GLN A 71 4.78 14.86 -1.52
N ALA A 72 5.78 14.04 -1.88
CA ALA A 72 6.68 14.35 -2.99
C ALA A 72 5.97 14.32 -4.35
N ALA A 73 4.85 13.62 -4.49
CA ALA A 73 4.07 13.62 -5.73
C ALA A 73 3.17 14.86 -5.89
N LEU A 74 3.10 15.74 -4.88
CA LEU A 74 2.34 16.98 -4.92
C LEU A 74 3.21 18.16 -5.42
N PRO A 75 2.61 19.17 -6.09
CA PRO A 75 1.19 19.27 -6.47
C PRO A 75 0.79 18.28 -7.58
N VAL A 76 -0.51 18.02 -7.73
CA VAL A 76 -1.05 17.11 -8.75
C VAL A 76 -0.55 17.51 -10.15
N GLY A 77 -0.13 16.51 -10.93
CA GLY A 77 0.53 16.71 -12.23
C GLY A 77 2.06 16.73 -12.17
N ARG A 78 2.67 16.86 -10.98
CA ARG A 78 4.13 16.84 -10.81
C ARG A 78 4.79 15.55 -11.30
N ASN A 79 4.08 14.41 -11.21
CA ASN A 79 4.60 13.11 -11.62
C ASN A 79 4.43 12.82 -13.13
N ILE A 80 3.82 13.73 -13.90
CA ILE A 80 3.82 13.63 -15.36
C ILE A 80 5.26 13.92 -15.83
N PRO A 81 5.91 13.04 -16.62
CA PRO A 81 7.21 13.30 -17.20
C PRO A 81 7.20 14.62 -17.97
N ALA A 82 8.26 15.42 -17.84
CA ALA A 82 8.31 16.76 -18.41
C ALA A 82 8.09 16.75 -19.94
N GLU A 83 8.69 15.79 -20.63
CA GLU A 83 8.54 15.59 -22.07
C GLU A 83 7.09 15.26 -22.50
N VAL A 84 6.32 14.59 -21.64
CA VAL A 84 4.90 14.28 -21.90
C VAL A 84 4.06 15.52 -21.62
N ALA A 85 4.32 16.23 -20.52
CA ALA A 85 3.62 17.46 -20.17
C ALA A 85 3.85 18.56 -21.23
N ASP A 86 5.07 18.69 -21.75
CA ASP A 86 5.43 19.64 -22.81
C ASP A 86 4.77 19.27 -24.16
N ALA A 87 4.41 18.00 -24.36
CA ALA A 87 3.72 17.51 -25.54
C ALA A 87 2.18 17.65 -25.46
N MET A 88 1.63 17.90 -24.27
CA MET A 88 0.20 18.14 -24.06
C MET A 88 -0.18 19.58 -24.40
N ASN A 89 -1.37 19.78 -24.97
CA ASN A 89 -2.00 21.09 -24.99
C ASN A 89 -2.67 21.40 -23.63
N GLU A 90 -3.13 22.65 -23.45
CA GLU A 90 -3.73 23.11 -22.19
C GLU A 90 -4.95 22.28 -21.75
N ALA A 91 -5.79 21.85 -22.70
CA ALA A 91 -6.98 21.05 -22.38
C ALA A 91 -6.63 19.61 -21.98
N GLU A 92 -5.64 19.02 -22.63
CA GLU A 92 -5.12 17.69 -22.29
C GLU A 92 -4.49 17.69 -20.90
N LEU A 93 -3.66 18.69 -20.61
CA LEU A 93 -3.03 18.84 -19.30
C LEU A 93 -4.07 19.07 -18.19
N ALA A 94 -5.08 19.91 -18.44
CA ALA A 94 -6.17 20.13 -17.48
C ALA A 94 -6.99 18.85 -17.22
N ALA A 95 -7.29 18.07 -18.27
CA ALA A 95 -7.99 16.79 -18.14
C ALA A 95 -7.17 15.77 -17.33
N ALA A 96 -5.88 15.66 -17.61
CA ALA A 96 -4.98 14.81 -16.85
C ALA A 96 -4.90 15.22 -15.37
N GLN A 97 -4.72 16.51 -15.08
CA GLN A 97 -4.71 17.01 -13.71
C GLN A 97 -6.03 16.75 -12.97
N GLN A 98 -7.16 16.85 -13.67
CA GLN A 98 -8.47 16.54 -13.08
C GLN A 98 -8.58 15.06 -12.70
N LEU A 99 -8.23 14.14 -13.61
CA LEU A 99 -8.24 12.70 -13.31
C LEU A 99 -7.27 12.36 -12.17
N MET A 100 -6.02 12.83 -12.28
CA MET A 100 -5.01 12.61 -11.25
C MET A 100 -5.48 13.13 -9.89
N ASN A 101 -6.13 14.29 -9.81
CA ASN A 101 -6.62 14.82 -8.54
C ASN A 101 -7.66 13.88 -7.89
N GLN A 102 -8.56 13.30 -8.68
CA GLN A 102 -9.53 12.32 -8.16
C GLN A 102 -8.81 11.08 -7.62
N VAL A 103 -7.83 10.56 -8.36
CA VAL A 103 -7.03 9.40 -7.95
C VAL A 103 -6.20 9.68 -6.68
N PHE A 104 -5.59 10.86 -6.57
CA PHE A 104 -4.86 11.28 -5.37
C PHE A 104 -5.78 11.28 -4.14
N VAL A 105 -6.98 11.87 -4.26
CA VAL A 105 -7.97 11.87 -3.18
C VAL A 105 -8.37 10.45 -2.77
N GLN A 106 -8.64 9.58 -3.75
CA GLN A 106 -8.97 8.17 -3.51
C GLN A 106 -7.84 7.45 -2.78
N ILE A 107 -6.60 7.56 -3.25
CA ILE A 107 -5.43 6.90 -2.64
C ILE A 107 -5.20 7.39 -1.22
N ALA A 108 -5.37 8.69 -0.97
CA ALA A 108 -5.28 9.23 0.39
C ALA A 108 -6.38 8.69 1.30
N GLN A 109 -7.61 8.49 0.78
CA GLN A 109 -8.71 7.88 1.53
C GLN A 109 -8.44 6.40 1.84
N GLU A 110 -7.99 5.62 0.85
CA GLU A 110 -7.64 4.21 1.01
C GLU A 110 -6.51 4.03 2.02
N ALA A 111 -5.44 4.83 1.92
CA ALA A 111 -4.33 4.78 2.87
C ALA A 111 -4.76 5.10 4.31
N ARG A 112 -5.67 6.09 4.49
CA ARG A 112 -6.25 6.39 5.81
C ARG A 112 -7.04 5.21 6.36
N GLN A 113 -7.89 4.58 5.54
CA GLN A 113 -8.64 3.39 5.96
C GLN A 113 -7.71 2.26 6.41
N GLN A 114 -6.60 2.03 5.69
CA GLN A 114 -5.60 1.05 6.09
C GLN A 114 -4.95 1.40 7.44
N ALA A 115 -4.64 2.68 7.69
CA ALA A 115 -4.12 3.13 8.98
C ALA A 115 -5.13 2.94 10.12
N ASP A 116 -6.41 3.24 9.88
CA ASP A 116 -7.48 3.04 10.86
C ASP A 116 -7.62 1.57 11.25
N LEU A 117 -7.50 0.65 10.30
CA LEU A 117 -7.52 -0.80 10.57
C LEU A 117 -6.36 -1.24 11.48
N VAL A 118 -5.16 -0.67 11.32
CA VAL A 118 -4.02 -0.96 12.20
C VAL A 118 -4.28 -0.48 13.63
N LEU A 119 -4.91 0.68 13.78
CA LEU A 119 -5.28 1.23 15.09
C LEU A 119 -6.41 0.44 15.74
N LEU A 120 -7.39 -0.03 14.98
CA LEU A 120 -8.46 -0.89 15.48
C LEU A 120 -7.92 -2.24 16.00
N ALA A 121 -7.02 -2.88 15.26
CA ALA A 121 -6.36 -4.12 15.70
C ALA A 121 -5.61 -3.94 17.04
N GLN A 122 -5.08 -2.74 17.30
CA GLN A 122 -4.49 -2.41 18.61
C GLN A 122 -5.55 -2.38 19.72
N GLY A 123 -6.70 -1.74 19.49
CA GLY A 123 -7.79 -1.66 20.46
C GLY A 123 -8.38 -3.02 20.82
N GLU A 124 -8.61 -3.87 19.82
CA GLU A 124 -9.09 -5.24 20.02
C GLU A 124 -8.08 -6.09 20.82
N TRP A 125 -6.80 -6.02 20.48
CA TRP A 125 -5.74 -6.73 21.20
C TRP A 125 -5.67 -6.29 22.68
N LEU A 126 -5.75 -4.98 22.95
CA LEU A 126 -5.75 -4.46 24.32
C LEU A 126 -6.97 -4.96 25.11
N SER A 127 -8.15 -4.99 24.47
CA SER A 127 -9.41 -5.45 25.07
C SER A 127 -9.40 -6.95 25.37
N ALA A 128 -8.88 -7.77 24.47
CA ALA A 128 -8.71 -9.20 24.69
C ALA A 128 -7.71 -9.49 25.83
N ARG A 129 -6.64 -8.70 25.92
CA ARG A 129 -5.65 -8.81 26.99
C ARG A 129 -6.22 -8.46 28.36
N SER A 130 -7.01 -7.39 28.46
CA SER A 130 -7.68 -7.02 29.72
C SER A 130 -8.73 -8.03 30.14
N ALA A 131 -9.51 -8.59 29.20
CA ALA A 131 -10.43 -9.69 29.49
C ALA A 131 -9.70 -10.96 29.97
N SER A 132 -8.56 -11.30 29.37
CA SER A 132 -7.74 -12.44 29.78
C SER A 132 -7.06 -12.23 31.14
N GLY A 133 -6.67 -10.99 31.47
CA GLY A 133 -6.11 -10.64 32.78
C GLY A 133 -7.14 -10.60 33.93
N LEU A 134 -8.43 -10.66 33.61
CA LEU A 134 -9.54 -10.76 34.57
C LEU A 134 -9.94 -12.22 34.87
N LEU A 135 -9.36 -13.20 34.18
CA LEU A 135 -9.48 -14.62 34.54
C LEU A 135 -8.34 -14.95 35.53
N PRO A 136 -8.58 -14.98 36.86
CA PRO A 136 -7.64 -15.68 37.73
C PRO A 136 -7.54 -17.12 37.24
N ASP A 137 -6.33 -17.69 37.23
CA ASP A 137 -6.04 -19.10 36.97
C ASP A 137 -7.19 -19.96 37.49
N LEU A 138 -8.10 -20.37 36.59
CA LEU A 138 -9.08 -21.37 36.95
C LEU A 138 -8.25 -22.64 37.07
N PRO A 139 -8.15 -23.24 38.27
CA PRO A 139 -7.44 -24.51 38.38
C PRO A 139 -8.10 -25.46 37.39
N VAL A 140 -7.28 -26.00 36.49
CA VAL A 140 -7.65 -27.10 35.63
C VAL A 140 -8.13 -28.22 36.55
N GLN A 141 -9.44 -28.31 36.76
CA GLN A 141 -10.05 -29.41 37.47
C GLN A 141 -9.97 -30.61 36.54
N THR A 142 -8.84 -31.33 36.58
CA THR A 142 -8.78 -32.72 36.14
C THR A 142 -9.67 -33.52 37.08
N HIS A 143 -10.98 -33.55 36.82
CA HIS A 143 -11.84 -34.58 37.38
C HIS A 143 -11.41 -35.91 36.75
N ARG A 144 -10.48 -36.57 37.43
CA ARG A 144 -10.21 -37.99 37.25
C ARG A 144 -11.49 -38.72 37.66
N LEU A 145 -12.21 -39.24 36.67
CA LEU A 145 -13.32 -40.17 36.90
C LEU A 145 -12.79 -41.30 37.81
N PRO A 146 -13.40 -41.58 38.97
CA PRO A 146 -13.01 -42.74 39.76
C PRO A 146 -13.50 -44.00 39.05
N ASP A 147 -12.57 -44.89 38.70
CA ASP A 147 -12.90 -46.26 38.34
C ASP A 147 -13.67 -46.89 39.50
N ARG A 148 -14.91 -47.30 39.22
CA ARG A 148 -15.76 -48.03 40.16
C ARG A 148 -15.36 -49.51 40.17
N PRO A 149 -15.39 -50.19 41.33
CA PRO A 149 -15.07 -51.60 41.44
C PRO A 149 -16.12 -52.50 40.78
#